data_AF-A0A3B3ZP03-F1
#
_entry.id   AF-A0A3B3ZP03-F1
#
_cell.length_a   1.000
_cell.length_b   1.000
_cell.length_c   1.000
_cell.angle_alpha   90.00
_cell.angle_beta   90.00
_cell.angle_gamma   90.00
#
_symmetry.space_group_name_H-M   'P 1'
#
loop_
_entity.id
_entity.type
_entity.pdbx_description
1 polymer ?
#
loop_
_entity_poly.entity_id
_entity_poly.type
_entity_poly.pdbx_seq_one_letter_code
_entity_poly.pdbx_strand_id
1 'polypeptide(L)'
;MNELLDRPYVCGAPGCSQRFQSEEHLSIHRHKHEMTLKFNSIKSDAAFTADTPTPTKFLQNCDEVGLFKEIEEEFLQAQEEEKKQHSVTQELVVFRLLDQTVLHSRAQEATAFSSSDQVVLHSGASKSTAL
;
A
#
# COMPACT_ATOMS: atom_id res chain seq x y z
N MET A 1 33.49 32.66 -26.84
CA MET A 1 32.38 31.90 -27.46
C MET A 1 31.27 31.77 -26.43
N ASN A 2 30.00 31.83 -26.83
CA ASN A 2 28.86 31.82 -25.91
C ASN A 2 28.63 30.40 -25.36
N GLU A 3 29.27 30.07 -24.24
CA GLU A 3 29.14 28.77 -23.54
C GLU A 3 27.68 28.42 -23.17
N LEU A 4 26.84 29.44 -22.99
CA LEU A 4 25.41 29.28 -22.70
C LEU A 4 24.61 28.78 -23.91
N LEU A 5 25.06 29.07 -25.13
CA LEU A 5 24.41 28.60 -26.37
C LEU A 5 24.93 27.21 -26.78
N ASP A 6 26.17 26.88 -26.43
CA ASP A 6 26.78 25.58 -26.73
C ASP A 6 26.24 24.46 -25.83
N ARG A 7 25.91 24.78 -24.57
CA ARG A 7 25.40 23.81 -23.58
C ARG A 7 24.19 24.35 -22.82
N PRO A 8 23.04 24.46 -23.49
CA PRO A 8 21.86 25.10 -22.91
C PRO A 8 21.19 24.23 -21.82
N TYR A 9 21.45 22.93 -21.80
CA TYR A 9 20.80 21.99 -20.90
C TYR A 9 21.55 21.89 -19.57
N VAL A 10 20.93 22.30 -18.46
CA VAL A 10 21.56 22.36 -17.13
C VAL A 10 20.90 21.37 -16.17
N CYS A 11 21.70 20.68 -15.35
CA CYS A 11 21.16 19.85 -14.27
C CYS A 11 20.63 20.71 -13.12
N GLY A 12 19.39 20.45 -12.68
CA GLY A 12 18.74 21.13 -11.56
C GLY A 12 18.90 20.45 -10.20
N ALA A 13 19.71 19.39 -10.09
CA ALA A 13 19.91 18.70 -8.82
C ALA A 13 20.66 19.59 -7.82
N PRO A 14 20.28 19.60 -6.53
CA PRO A 14 20.96 20.41 -5.52
C PRO A 14 22.45 20.06 -5.45
N GLY A 15 23.32 21.06 -5.57
CA GLY A 15 24.77 20.88 -5.58
C GLY A 15 25.37 20.39 -6.91
N CYS A 16 24.56 20.19 -7.96
CA CYS A 16 25.06 19.86 -9.30
C CYS A 16 25.00 21.09 -10.22
N SER A 17 26.08 21.35 -10.95
CA SER A 17 26.18 22.46 -11.91
C SER A 17 26.55 22.00 -13.32
N GLN A 18 26.37 20.71 -13.63
CA GLN A 18 26.74 20.16 -14.94
C GLN A 18 25.83 20.67 -16.05
N ARG A 19 26.44 20.94 -17.21
CA ARG A 19 25.78 21.45 -18.42
C ARG A 19 26.09 20.55 -19.62
N PHE A 20 25.11 20.37 -20.48
CA PHE A 20 25.15 19.43 -21.60
C PHE A 20 24.75 20.12 -22.90
N GLN A 21 25.31 19.61 -24.01
CA GLN A 21 24.99 20.08 -25.38
C GLN A 21 23.63 19.56 -25.86
N SER A 22 23.15 18.46 -25.28
CA SER A 22 21.88 17.82 -25.64
C SER A 22 21.07 17.44 -24.41
N GLU A 23 19.76 17.35 -24.60
CA GLU A 23 18.81 16.91 -23.57
C GLU A 23 19.02 15.44 -23.18
N GLU A 24 19.37 14.58 -24.13
CA GLU A 24 19.65 13.16 -23.90
C GLU A 24 20.76 12.94 -22.86
N HIS A 25 21.88 13.65 -23.01
CA HIS A 25 22.99 13.55 -22.05
C HIS A 25 22.60 14.07 -20.67
N LEU A 26 21.76 15.11 -20.60
CA LEU A 26 21.22 15.59 -19.33
C LEU A 26 20.31 14.52 -18.69
N SER A 27 19.48 13.84 -19.47
CA SER A 27 18.58 12.79 -18.97
C SER A 27 19.37 11.63 -18.35
N ILE A 28 20.38 11.12 -19.05
CA ILE A 28 21.27 10.07 -18.54
C ILE A 28 21.98 10.54 -17.26
N HIS A 29 22.46 11.78 -17.23
CA HIS A 29 23.07 12.35 -16.04
C HIS A 29 22.09 12.45 -14.86
N ARG A 30 20.85 12.88 -15.10
CA ARG A 30 19.80 12.96 -14.06
C ARG A 30 19.50 11.58 -13.49
N HIS A 31 19.50 10.54 -14.32
CA HIS A 31 19.31 9.17 -13.85
C HIS A 31 20.43 8.72 -12.90
N LYS A 32 21.66 9.22 -13.06
CA LYS A 32 22.71 8.97 -12.06
C LYS A 32 22.36 9.54 -10.69
N HIS A 33 21.72 10.71 -10.62
CA HIS A 33 21.27 11.28 -9.36
C HIS A 33 20.15 10.45 -8.71
N GLU A 34 19.25 9.91 -9.53
CA GLU A 34 18.18 9.01 -9.09
C GLU A 34 18.75 7.71 -8.50
N MET A 35 19.75 7.13 -9.17
CA MET A 35 20.40 5.89 -8.73
C MET A 35 21.48 6.10 -7.66
N THR A 36 21.65 7.32 -7.15
CA THR A 36 22.61 7.62 -6.08
C THR A 36 21.90 7.68 -4.73
N LEU A 37 22.37 6.89 -3.77
CA LEU A 37 21.90 6.97 -2.39
C LEU A 37 22.31 8.31 -1.76
N LYS A 38 21.33 9.02 -1.19
CA LYS A 38 21.56 10.31 -0.52
C LYS A 38 22.03 10.04 0.91
N PHE A 39 23.32 9.93 1.10
CA PHE A 39 23.90 9.97 2.44
C PHE A 39 24.02 11.42 2.89
N ASN A 40 23.42 11.78 4.02
CA ASN A 40 23.74 13.04 4.69
C ASN A 40 25.25 13.01 4.93
N SER A 41 26.00 14.00 4.42
CA SER A 41 27.46 14.03 4.57
C SER A 41 27.83 13.78 6.02
N ILE A 42 28.28 12.55 6.30
CA ILE A 42 28.86 12.20 7.58
C ILE A 42 30.12 13.03 7.63
N LYS A 43 30.08 14.09 8.44
CA LYS A 43 31.19 14.97 8.81
C LYS A 43 32.49 14.16 8.79
N SER A 44 33.24 14.40 7.73
CA SER A 44 34.46 13.68 7.37
C SER A 44 35.57 14.12 8.32
N ASP A 45 35.67 13.51 9.48
CA ASP A 45 36.90 13.59 10.27
C ASP A 45 37.93 12.62 9.66
N ALA A 46 38.76 13.20 8.79
CA ALA A 46 40.19 12.92 8.62
C ALA A 46 40.72 11.49 8.37
N ALA A 47 39.94 10.52 7.88
CA ALA A 47 40.47 9.20 7.49
C ALA A 47 40.09 8.71 6.07
N PHE A 48 39.38 9.52 5.28
CA PHE A 48 38.86 9.12 3.97
C PHE A 48 39.79 9.49 2.81
N THR A 49 41.04 9.01 2.85
CA THR A 49 41.95 9.01 1.70
C THR A 49 42.15 7.58 1.23
N ALA A 50 41.11 6.98 0.67
CA ALA A 50 41.24 5.78 -0.14
C ALA A 50 40.11 5.80 -1.18
N ASP A 51 40.46 6.09 -2.44
CA ASP A 51 39.55 6.18 -3.59
C ASP A 51 38.87 4.85 -3.99
N THR A 52 38.83 3.88 -3.09
CA THR A 52 38.08 2.64 -3.28
C THR A 52 37.33 2.30 -1.99
N PRO A 53 36.00 2.39 -1.97
CA PRO A 53 35.22 1.78 -0.91
C PRO A 53 35.43 0.27 -1.05
N THR A 54 36.24 -0.32 -0.18
CA THR A 54 36.21 -1.77 -0.04
C THR A 54 34.79 -2.17 0.34
N PRO A 55 34.24 -3.27 -0.20
CA PRO A 55 32.85 -3.66 0.07
C PRO A 55 32.53 -3.68 1.57
N THR A 56 33.49 -4.10 2.39
CA THR A 56 33.37 -4.14 3.85
C THR A 56 33.20 -2.75 4.48
N LYS A 57 33.92 -1.73 3.98
CA LYS A 57 33.82 -0.35 4.49
C LYS A 57 32.52 0.32 4.09
N PHE A 58 32.04 0.06 2.88
CA PHE A 58 30.75 0.56 2.43
C PHE A 58 29.60 0.01 3.30
N LEU A 59 29.58 -1.30 3.53
CA LEU A 59 28.57 -1.94 4.39
C LEU A 59 28.60 -1.38 5.81
N GLN A 60 29.79 -1.16 6.38
CA GLN A 60 29.91 -0.57 7.71
C GLN A 60 29.35 0.86 7.75
N ASN A 61 29.65 1.69 6.74
CA ASN A 61 29.09 3.04 6.67
C ASN A 61 27.57 3.03 6.51
N CYS A 62 27.03 2.09 5.73
CA CYS A 62 25.58 1.90 5.59
C CYS A 62 24.92 1.52 6.92
N ASP A 63 25.56 0.68 7.73
CA ASP A 63 25.11 0.34 9.08
C ASP A 63 25.15 1.56 10.01
N GLU A 64 26.23 2.33 9.97
CA GLU A 64 26.42 3.53 10.80
C GLU A 64 25.36 4.62 10.53
N VAL A 65 24.88 4.77 9.28
CA VAL A 65 23.78 5.68 8.95
C VAL A 65 22.38 5.07 9.16
N GLY A 66 22.30 3.84 9.64
CA GLY A 66 21.04 3.17 9.94
C GLY A 66 20.28 2.62 8.73
N LEU A 67 20.92 2.54 7.55
CA LEU A 67 20.24 2.12 6.31
C LEU A 67 19.64 0.72 6.42
N PHE A 68 20.34 -0.23 7.07
CA PHE A 68 19.81 -1.58 7.26
C PHE A 68 18.56 -1.60 8.14
N LYS A 69 18.51 -0.74 9.16
CA LYS A 69 17.38 -0.64 10.08
C LYS A 69 16.15 -0.06 9.40
N GLU A 70 16.33 0.99 8.58
CA GLU A 70 15.23 1.59 7.81
C GLU A 70 14.60 0.58 6.84
N ILE A 71 15.42 -0.20 6.12
CA ILE A 71 14.93 -1.25 5.20
C ILE A 71 14.20 -2.36 5.96
N GLU A 72 14.72 -2.80 7.11
CA GLU A 72 14.08 -3.81 7.94
C GLU A 72 12.72 -3.33 8.48
N GLU A 73 12.64 -2.09 8.94
CA GLU A 73 11.40 -1.46 9.41
C GLU A 73 10.37 -1.35 8.29
N GLU A 74 10.76 -0.95 7.07
CA GLU A 74 9.86 -0.88 5.91
C GLU A 74 9.27 -2.25 5.56
N PHE A 75 10.07 -3.32 5.62
CA PHE A 75 9.59 -4.68 5.38
C PHE A 75 8.61 -5.16 6.45
N LEU A 76 8.89 -4.86 7.73
CA LEU A 76 7.99 -5.16 8.83
C LEU A 76 6.67 -4.38 8.72
N GLN A 77 6.75 -3.12 8.34
CA GLN A 77 5.58 -2.26 8.15
C GLN A 77 4.71 -2.76 6.98
N ALA A 78 5.32 -3.16 5.87
CA ALA A 78 4.60 -3.76 4.74
C ALA A 78 3.88 -5.06 5.15
N GLN A 79 4.51 -5.93 5.95
CA GLN A 79 3.84 -7.13 6.48
C GLN A 79 2.69 -6.81 7.43
N GLU A 80 2.85 -5.81 8.28
CA GLU A 80 1.78 -5.38 9.20
C GLU A 80 0.59 -4.82 8.42
N GLU A 81 0.85 -4.03 7.38
CA GLU A 81 -0.20 -3.49 6.51
C GLU A 81 -0.98 -4.61 5.80
N GLU A 82 -0.29 -5.57 5.21
CA GLU A 82 -0.90 -6.76 4.59
C GLU A 82 -1.75 -7.55 5.60
N LYS A 83 -1.24 -7.76 6.82
CA LYS A 83 -1.97 -8.46 7.89
C LYS A 83 -3.21 -7.68 8.33
N LYS A 84 -3.12 -6.36 8.43
CA LYS A 84 -4.23 -5.48 8.79
C LYS A 84 -5.29 -5.44 7.70
N GLN A 85 -4.89 -5.43 6.43
CA GLN A 85 -5.82 -5.56 5.30
C GLN A 85 -6.52 -6.92 5.30
N HIS A 86 -5.79 -8.00 5.61
CA HIS A 86 -6.37 -9.34 5.74
C HIS A 86 -7.35 -9.42 6.92
N SER A 87 -7.02 -8.86 8.09
CA SER A 87 -7.91 -8.87 9.26
C SER A 87 -9.17 -8.05 9.03
N VAL A 88 -9.06 -6.87 8.40
CA VAL A 88 -10.21 -6.02 8.05
C VAL A 88 -11.12 -6.74 7.04
N THR A 89 -10.53 -7.44 6.06
CA THR A 89 -11.28 -8.22 5.08
C THR A 89 -11.98 -9.41 5.75
N GLN A 90 -11.31 -10.13 6.65
CA GLN A 90 -11.93 -11.21 7.42
C GLN A 90 -13.08 -10.70 8.29
N GLU A 91 -12.89 -9.60 9.00
CA GLU A 91 -13.93 -8.99 9.85
C GLU A 91 -15.17 -8.62 9.03
N LEU A 92 -14.98 -8.00 7.86
CA LEU A 92 -16.06 -7.67 6.94
C LEU A 92 -16.80 -8.92 6.40
N VAL A 93 -16.09 -10.02 6.17
CA VAL A 93 -16.70 -11.30 5.77
C VAL A 93 -17.53 -11.89 6.91
N VAL A 94 -17.02 -11.86 8.14
CA VAL A 94 -17.75 -12.34 9.34
C VAL A 94 -19.04 -11.53 9.54
N PHE A 95 -18.99 -10.21 9.44
CA PHE A 95 -20.17 -9.36 9.53
C PHE A 95 -21.23 -9.70 8.48
N ARG A 96 -20.84 -9.88 7.21
CA ARG A 96 -21.78 -10.25 6.14
C ARG A 96 -22.44 -11.60 6.37
N LEU A 97 -21.69 -12.59 6.86
CA LEU A 97 -22.24 -13.92 7.15
C LEU A 97 -23.26 -13.84 8.31
N LEU A 98 -22.98 -13.07 9.35
CA LEU A 98 -23.92 -12.84 10.45
C LEU A 98 -25.22 -12.21 9.95
N ASP A 99 -25.15 -11.14 9.15
CA ASP A 99 -26.33 -10.50 8.59
C ASP A 99 -27.16 -11.48 7.74
N GLN A 100 -26.50 -12.32 6.94
CA GLN A 100 -27.19 -13.33 6.14
C GLN A 100 -27.90 -14.38 7.00
N THR A 101 -27.31 -14.81 8.11
CA THR A 101 -27.96 -15.74 9.05
C THR A 101 -29.18 -15.12 9.72
N VAL A 102 -29.10 -13.87 10.17
CA VAL A 102 -30.23 -13.15 10.79
C VAL A 102 -31.37 -12.98 9.81
N LEU A 103 -31.08 -12.63 8.55
CA LEU A 103 -32.08 -12.54 7.49
C LEU A 103 -32.76 -13.89 7.22
N HIS A 104 -31.99 -14.98 7.20
CA HIS A 104 -32.53 -16.32 7.01
C HIS A 104 -33.46 -16.72 8.16
N SER A 105 -33.07 -16.49 9.42
CA SER A 105 -33.92 -16.76 10.58
C SER A 105 -35.22 -15.96 10.53
N ARG A 106 -35.16 -14.66 10.18
CA ARG A 106 -36.35 -13.80 10.08
C ARG A 106 -37.29 -14.23 8.95
N ALA A 107 -36.74 -14.76 7.85
CA ALA A 107 -37.55 -15.34 6.77
C ALA A 107 -38.27 -16.61 7.22
N GLN A 108 -37.60 -17.49 7.98
CA GLN A 108 -38.22 -18.70 8.53
C GLN A 108 -39.36 -18.37 9.49
N GLU A 109 -39.20 -17.37 10.36
CA GLU A 109 -40.25 -16.88 11.25
C GLU A 109 -41.47 -16.35 10.48
N ALA A 110 -41.25 -15.59 9.40
CA ALA A 110 -42.33 -15.09 8.54
C ALA A 110 -43.10 -16.24 7.86
N THR A 111 -42.41 -17.31 7.46
CA THR A 111 -43.06 -18.51 6.89
C THR A 111 -43.83 -19.33 7.94
N ALA A 112 -43.34 -19.40 9.17
CA ALA A 112 -44.02 -20.09 10.27
C ALA A 112 -45.29 -19.36 10.72
N PHE A 113 -45.29 -18.02 10.69
CA PHE A 113 -46.46 -17.20 11.01
C PHE A 113 -47.57 -17.38 9.97
N SER A 114 -47.22 -17.44 8.68
CA SER A 114 -48.16 -17.69 7.58
C SER A 114 -48.86 -19.05 7.68
N SER A 115 -48.19 -20.07 8.22
CA SER A 115 -48.76 -21.41 8.36
C SER A 115 -49.76 -21.54 9.53
N SER A 116 -49.64 -20.69 10.55
CA SER A 116 -50.54 -20.71 11.72
C SER A 116 -51.88 -20.01 11.47
N ASP A 117 -51.95 -19.04 10.55
CA ASP A 117 -53.21 -18.39 10.14
C ASP A 117 -54.02 -19.20 9.11
N GLN A 118 -53.45 -20.25 8.52
CA GLN A 118 -54.15 -21.09 7.53
C GLN A 118 -55.02 -22.20 8.17
N VAL A 119 -54.78 -22.59 9.42
CA VAL A 119 -55.57 -23.62 10.11
C VAL A 119 -56.94 -23.15 10.65
N VAL A 120 -57.28 -21.86 10.57
CA VAL A 120 -58.54 -21.31 11.11
C VAL A 120 -59.68 -21.21 10.08
N LEU A 121 -59.43 -21.39 8.77
CA LEU A 121 -60.43 -21.08 7.72
C LEU A 121 -61.17 -22.28 7.09
N HIS A 122 -60.98 -23.51 7.57
CA HIS A 122 -61.59 -24.70 6.94
C HIS A 122 -62.82 -25.27 7.67
N SER A 123 -63.38 -24.56 8.66
CA SER A 123 -64.50 -25.03 9.47
C SER A 123 -65.71 -24.10 9.39
N GLY A 124 -66.43 -24.08 8.26
CA GLY A 124 -67.62 -23.23 8.18
C GLY A 124 -68.33 -23.17 6.84
N ALA A 125 -68.75 -24.30 6.28
CA ALA A 125 -69.72 -24.29 5.18
C ALA A 125 -70.78 -25.39 5.35
N SER A 126 -71.61 -25.27 6.39
CA SER A 126 -72.94 -25.88 6.40
C SER A 126 -73.95 -24.80 6.00
N LYS A 127 -74.35 -24.76 4.73
CA LYS A 127 -75.51 -24.00 4.28
C LYS A 127 -76.70 -24.94 4.14
N SER A 128 -77.57 -24.87 5.16
CA SER A 128 -78.97 -25.28 5.12
C SER A 128 -79.66 -24.56 3.96
N THR A 129 -80.35 -25.30 3.08
CA THR A 129 -81.30 -24.73 2.14
C THR A 129 -82.62 -25.47 2.32
N ALA A 130 -83.60 -24.73 2.83
CA ALA A 130 -84.97 -25.14 2.98
C ALA A 130 -85.71 -25.01 1.64
N LEU A 131 -86.43 -26.06 1.24
CA LEU A 131 -87.81 -26.03 0.73
C LEU A 131 -88.31 -27.47 0.50
#